data_AF-A0A3M1C7R0-F1
#
_entry.id   AF-A0A3M1C7R0-F1
#
_cell.length_a   1.000
_cell.length_b   1.000
_cell.length_c   1.000
_cell.angle_alpha   90.00
_cell.angle_beta   90.00
_cell.angle_gamma   90.00
#
_symmetry.space_group_name_H-M   'P 1'
#
loop_
_entity.id
_entity.type
_entity.pdbx_description
1 polymer ?
#
loop_
_entity_poly.entity_id
_entity_poly.type
_entity_poly.pdbx_seq_one_letter_code
_entity_poly.pdbx_strand_id
1 'polypeptide(L)'
;TITIAQDPAYPGQVRKYKAIKVTHLFKNIHIGPDSVIQFYALDGFSAPLSKQKLLNNSPKKAVAYLAIEPPSKKWPLLKSRTFSAGPFYLVWKNPINISSEEWPYRLSGFEIKSSLALSYPKIFPSPKTPKTHAIYKGFQVFVKNCFACHTLNRNGASKIGPDLNQPMNPTEYFKESALKKLIRNPEQVRQWPSRRMTGFPKSVISDKELEDLILYFKHMAKRKQ
;
A
#
# COMPACT_ATOMS: atom_id res chain seq x y z
N THR A 1 22.17 -9.34 10.50
CA THR A 1 21.57 -9.45 9.14
C THR A 1 20.33 -10.32 9.18
N ILE A 2 19.44 -10.22 8.20
CA ILE A 2 18.26 -11.08 8.06
C ILE A 2 18.21 -11.70 6.65
N THR A 3 17.49 -12.81 6.51
CA THR A 3 17.23 -13.47 5.23
C THR A 3 15.74 -13.39 4.91
N ILE A 4 15.42 -12.97 3.68
CA ILE A 4 14.06 -12.88 3.14
C ILE A 4 13.98 -13.80 1.92
N ALA A 5 13.14 -14.83 1.99
CA ALA A 5 13.00 -15.83 0.93
C ALA A 5 12.02 -15.40 -0.18
N GLN A 6 10.96 -14.67 0.20
CA GLN A 6 9.93 -14.19 -0.70
C GLN A 6 9.92 -12.66 -0.65
N ASP A 7 10.74 -12.05 -1.50
CA ASP A 7 10.89 -10.60 -1.60
C ASP A 7 10.15 -10.08 -2.85
N PRO A 8 9.06 -9.29 -2.69
CA PRO A 8 8.30 -8.78 -3.84
C PRO A 8 9.11 -7.88 -4.79
N ALA A 9 10.15 -7.20 -4.28
CA ALA A 9 11.00 -6.32 -5.08
C ALA A 9 12.04 -7.10 -5.90
N TYR A 10 12.44 -8.29 -5.43
CA TYR A 10 13.39 -9.19 -6.08
C TYR A 10 12.79 -10.59 -6.26
N PRO A 11 11.77 -10.75 -7.12
CA PRO A 11 11.03 -12.00 -7.25
C PRO A 11 11.96 -13.15 -7.66
N GLY A 12 11.77 -14.31 -7.03
CA GLY A 12 12.56 -15.51 -7.28
C GLY A 12 13.95 -15.53 -6.62
N GLN A 13 14.31 -14.51 -5.84
CA GLN A 13 15.61 -14.43 -5.18
C GLN A 13 15.50 -14.50 -3.66
N VAL A 14 16.36 -15.29 -3.02
CA VAL A 14 16.59 -15.20 -1.58
C VAL A 14 17.55 -14.05 -1.30
N ARG A 15 17.11 -13.08 -0.50
CA ARG A 15 17.85 -11.85 -0.22
C ARG A 15 18.38 -11.85 1.21
N LYS A 16 19.63 -11.41 1.41
CA LYS A 16 20.23 -11.20 2.73
C LYS A 16 20.49 -9.71 2.94
N TYR A 17 19.91 -9.15 4.00
CA TYR A 17 19.97 -7.71 4.31
C TYR A 17 20.69 -7.42 5.62
N LYS A 18 21.47 -6.33 5.65
CA LYS A 18 21.74 -5.60 6.89
C LYS A 18 20.45 -4.85 7.23
N ALA A 19 19.91 -5.05 8.43
CA ALA A 19 18.60 -4.52 8.77
C ALA A 19 18.44 -4.30 10.27
N ILE A 20 17.58 -3.36 10.62
CA ILE A 20 17.19 -3.02 12.00
C ILE A 20 15.72 -3.40 12.16
N LYS A 21 15.34 -4.09 13.25
CA LYS A 21 13.91 -4.37 13.51
C LYS A 21 13.18 -3.04 13.73
N VAL A 22 12.06 -2.83 13.07
CA VAL A 22 11.38 -1.52 13.04
C VAL A 22 10.97 -1.05 14.44
N THR A 23 10.63 -1.97 15.35
CA THR A 23 10.32 -1.64 16.74
C THR A 23 11.43 -0.88 17.48
N HIS A 24 12.69 -1.06 17.09
CA HIS A 24 13.78 -0.28 17.67
C HIS A 24 13.80 1.19 17.19
N LEU A 25 13.28 1.48 16.00
CA LEU A 25 13.20 2.85 15.48
C LEU A 25 12.17 3.69 16.24
N PHE A 26 11.15 3.04 16.79
CA PHE A 26 10.07 3.66 17.56
C PHE A 26 10.24 3.49 19.07
N LYS A 27 11.40 3.01 19.53
CA LYS A 27 11.68 2.85 20.96
C LYS A 27 11.59 4.21 21.64
N ASN A 28 10.85 4.28 22.74
CA ASN A 28 10.60 5.50 23.52
C ASN A 28 9.80 6.60 22.79
N ILE A 29 9.20 6.31 21.63
CA ILE A 29 8.29 7.24 20.95
C ILE A 29 6.85 6.92 21.37
N HIS A 30 6.13 7.92 21.88
CA HIS A 30 4.71 7.76 22.16
C HIS A 30 3.92 7.71 20.85
N ILE A 31 3.09 6.67 20.69
CA ILE A 31 2.23 6.50 19.52
C ILE A 31 0.80 6.26 20.03
N GLY A 32 -0.09 7.20 19.72
CA GLY A 32 -1.48 7.17 20.16
C GLY A 32 -2.20 5.85 19.79
N PRO A 33 -3.25 5.47 20.52
CA PRO A 33 -3.95 4.19 20.34
C PRO A 33 -4.39 3.98 18.88
N ASP A 34 -4.99 5.00 18.28
CA ASP A 34 -5.54 4.96 16.93
C ASP A 34 -4.61 5.52 15.85
N SER A 35 -3.40 5.96 16.22
CA SER A 35 -2.42 6.51 15.28
C SER A 35 -2.02 5.50 14.21
N VAL A 36 -1.91 5.99 12.98
CA VAL A 36 -1.28 5.25 11.88
C VAL A 36 0.15 5.73 11.68
N ILE A 37 1.00 4.85 11.13
CA ILE A 37 2.38 5.21 10.78
C ILE A 37 2.42 5.35 9.26
N GLN A 38 2.51 6.58 8.78
CA GLN A 38 2.67 6.88 7.36
C GLN A 38 4.12 6.61 6.96
N PHE A 39 4.34 5.91 5.85
CA PHE A 39 5.67 5.82 5.24
C PHE A 39 5.76 6.72 4.01
N TYR A 40 6.97 7.14 3.65
CA TYR A 40 7.24 7.89 2.43
C TYR A 40 8.36 7.22 1.65
N ALA A 41 8.18 7.03 0.35
CA ALA A 41 9.20 6.56 -0.56
C ALA A 41 9.65 7.66 -1.54
N LEU A 42 10.89 7.58 -2.00
CA LEU A 42 11.50 8.56 -2.90
C LEU A 42 10.85 8.62 -4.28
N ASP A 43 10.07 7.61 -4.67
CA ASP A 43 9.33 7.57 -5.94
C ASP A 43 7.88 8.07 -5.82
N GLY A 44 7.49 8.56 -4.63
CA GLY A 44 6.15 9.05 -4.33
C GLY A 44 5.20 7.99 -3.79
N PHE A 45 5.61 6.74 -3.63
CA PHE A 45 4.80 5.69 -3.01
C PHE A 45 4.62 5.98 -1.52
N SER A 46 3.39 5.91 -1.02
CA SER A 46 3.11 6.32 0.36
C SER A 46 1.76 5.80 0.86
N ALA A 47 1.75 5.03 1.95
CA ALA A 47 0.53 4.56 2.61
C ALA A 47 0.62 4.58 4.15
N PRO A 48 -0.52 4.65 4.85
CA PRO A 48 -0.59 4.42 6.27
C PRO A 48 -0.43 2.93 6.58
N LEU A 49 0.47 2.59 7.48
CA LEU A 49 0.66 1.24 8.01
C LEU A 49 -0.04 1.09 9.35
N SER A 50 -0.57 -0.12 9.58
CA SER A 50 -1.08 -0.50 10.90
C SER A 50 0.07 -0.52 11.91
N LYS A 51 -0.07 0.28 12.97
CA LYS A 51 0.84 0.27 14.12
C LYS A 51 1.02 -1.14 14.68
N GLN A 52 -0.07 -1.90 14.82
CA GLN A 52 -0.06 -3.25 15.38
C GLN A 52 0.78 -4.21 14.53
N LYS A 53 0.70 -4.11 13.20
CA LYS A 53 1.52 -4.93 12.29
C LYS A 53 2.98 -4.47 12.34
N LEU A 54 3.22 -3.18 12.15
CA LEU A 54 4.57 -2.62 12.00
C LEU A 54 5.41 -2.81 13.27
N LEU A 55 4.78 -2.72 14.44
CA LEU A 55 5.44 -2.83 15.74
C LEU A 55 5.28 -4.21 16.40
N ASN A 56 4.85 -5.23 15.65
CA ASN A 56 4.80 -6.60 16.18
C ASN A 56 6.23 -7.14 16.45
N ASN A 57 6.44 -7.62 17.67
CA ASN A 57 7.70 -8.27 18.08
C ASN A 57 7.60 -9.80 18.16
N SER A 58 6.40 -10.38 18.06
CA SER A 58 6.22 -11.83 18.14
C SER A 58 6.72 -12.52 16.87
N PRO A 59 7.69 -13.46 16.96
CA PRO A 59 8.21 -14.17 15.79
C PRO A 59 7.20 -15.12 15.14
N LYS A 60 6.08 -15.43 15.83
CA LYS A 60 4.96 -16.23 15.31
C LYS A 60 4.10 -15.48 14.28
N LYS A 61 4.28 -14.16 14.14
CA LYS A 61 3.58 -13.28 13.21
C LYS A 61 4.60 -12.55 12.33
N ALA A 62 4.12 -11.75 11.38
CA ALA A 62 4.98 -10.92 10.55
C ALA A 62 5.79 -9.93 11.40
N VAL A 63 7.10 -9.86 11.19
CA VAL A 63 8.00 -8.94 11.90
C VAL A 63 8.68 -8.03 10.88
N ALA A 64 8.49 -6.73 11.05
CA ALA A 64 9.04 -5.70 10.18
C ALA A 64 10.51 -5.38 10.50
N TYR A 65 11.30 -5.24 9.45
CA TYR A 65 12.69 -4.79 9.49
C TYR A 65 12.93 -3.71 8.45
N LEU A 66 13.68 -2.69 8.83
CA LEU A 66 14.23 -1.72 7.90
C LEU A 66 15.56 -2.25 7.36
N ALA A 67 15.56 -2.76 6.14
CA ALA A 67 16.77 -3.12 5.41
C ALA A 67 17.51 -1.86 4.95
N ILE A 68 18.83 -1.89 5.06
CA ILE A 68 19.72 -0.75 4.79
C ILE A 68 20.69 -1.15 3.68
N GLU A 69 20.68 -0.39 2.58
CA GLU A 69 21.60 -0.56 1.47
C GLU A 69 22.99 -0.02 1.87
N PRO A 70 24.04 -0.86 1.88
CA PRO A 70 25.39 -0.37 2.16
C PRO A 70 25.89 0.56 1.05
N PRO A 71 26.43 1.76 1.35
CA PRO A 71 26.95 2.67 0.32
C PRO A 71 28.03 2.04 -0.57
N SER A 72 28.87 1.18 0.00
CA SER A 72 29.95 0.47 -0.71
C SER A 72 29.50 -0.77 -1.50
N LYS A 73 28.25 -1.21 -1.33
CA LYS A 73 27.71 -2.39 -2.01
C LYS A 73 26.21 -2.22 -2.24
N LYS A 74 25.86 -1.47 -3.28
CA LYS A 74 24.47 -1.26 -3.69
C LYS A 74 23.80 -2.59 -4.06
N TRP A 75 22.49 -2.65 -3.85
CA TRP A 75 21.67 -3.77 -4.30
C TRP A 75 21.48 -3.70 -5.82
N PRO A 76 21.14 -4.83 -6.48
CA PRO A 76 20.77 -4.82 -7.89
C PRO A 76 19.61 -3.87 -8.19
N LEU A 77 19.53 -3.40 -9.43
CA LEU A 77 18.41 -2.60 -9.89
C LEU A 77 17.12 -3.43 -9.88
N LEU A 78 16.00 -2.78 -9.60
CA LEU A 78 14.68 -3.40 -9.71
C LEU A 78 14.34 -3.64 -11.18
N LYS A 79 13.58 -4.71 -11.45
CA LYS A 79 13.17 -5.06 -12.81
C LYS A 79 12.47 -3.88 -13.48
N SER A 80 12.92 -3.51 -14.68
CA SER A 80 12.39 -2.38 -15.46
C SER A 80 12.47 -1.02 -14.76
N ARG A 81 13.42 -0.84 -13.83
CA ARG A 81 13.71 0.43 -13.16
C ARG A 81 15.19 0.78 -13.26
N THR A 82 15.49 2.07 -13.20
CA THR A 82 16.87 2.60 -13.19
C THR A 82 17.47 2.69 -11.78
N PHE A 83 16.80 2.09 -10.78
CA PHE A 83 17.19 2.17 -9.37
C PHE A 83 16.97 0.85 -8.63
N SER A 84 17.70 0.65 -7.52
CA SER A 84 17.51 -0.46 -6.58
C SER A 84 16.38 -0.17 -5.57
N ALA A 85 16.12 -1.13 -4.68
CA ALA A 85 15.22 -0.92 -3.53
C ALA A 85 15.78 0.03 -2.44
N GLY A 86 17.04 0.48 -2.55
CA GLY A 86 17.69 1.34 -1.55
C GLY A 86 17.24 2.80 -1.59
N PRO A 87 17.66 3.65 -0.64
CA PRO A 87 18.65 3.36 0.40
C PRO A 87 18.10 2.54 1.57
N PHE A 88 16.78 2.61 1.77
CA PHE A 88 16.08 1.85 2.80
C PHE A 88 14.89 1.09 2.22
N TYR A 89 14.64 -0.10 2.74
CA TYR A 89 13.54 -0.95 2.30
C TYR A 89 12.86 -1.60 3.50
N LEU A 90 11.54 -1.43 3.62
CA LEU A 90 10.76 -2.14 4.62
C LEU A 90 10.51 -3.57 4.16
N VAL A 91 11.07 -4.53 4.91
CA VAL A 91 10.94 -5.96 4.64
C VAL A 91 10.35 -6.70 5.83
N TRP A 92 9.76 -7.86 5.58
CA TRP A 92 9.04 -8.63 6.59
C TRP A 92 9.57 -10.05 6.70
N LYS A 93 9.89 -10.49 7.92
CA LYS A 93 10.02 -11.93 8.21
C LYS A 93 8.64 -12.52 8.46
N ASN A 94 8.40 -13.74 7.98
CA ASN A 94 7.13 -14.47 8.11
C ASN A 94 5.91 -13.63 7.67
N PRO A 95 5.86 -13.16 6.41
CA PRO A 95 4.93 -12.13 5.93
C PRO A 95 3.47 -12.64 5.77
N ILE A 96 2.90 -13.17 6.84
CA ILE A 96 1.50 -13.59 6.88
C ILE A 96 0.61 -12.35 6.89
N ASN A 97 -0.33 -12.27 5.94
CA ASN A 97 -1.28 -11.14 5.79
C ASN A 97 -0.62 -9.77 5.56
N ILE A 98 0.51 -9.74 4.83
CA ILE A 98 1.19 -8.52 4.38
C ILE A 98 0.97 -8.37 2.86
N SER A 99 0.31 -7.29 2.42
CA SER A 99 0.15 -7.03 0.98
C SER A 99 1.43 -6.47 0.36
N SER A 100 1.54 -6.50 -0.97
CA SER A 100 2.67 -5.88 -1.70
C SER A 100 2.87 -4.42 -1.34
N GLU A 101 1.78 -3.70 -1.06
CA GLU A 101 1.80 -2.28 -0.75
C GLU A 101 2.40 -1.98 0.63
N GLU A 102 2.54 -2.99 1.48
CA GLU A 102 3.18 -2.89 2.79
C GLU A 102 4.71 -3.16 2.71
N TRP A 103 5.29 -3.30 1.50
CA TRP A 103 6.74 -3.45 1.24
C TRP A 103 7.34 -2.21 0.53
N PRO A 104 7.30 -1.00 1.13
CA PRO A 104 7.88 0.17 0.50
C PRO A 104 9.40 0.09 0.42
N TYR A 105 9.91 0.05 -0.82
CA TYR A 105 11.31 0.29 -1.13
C TYR A 105 11.57 1.78 -1.34
N ARG A 106 12.86 2.16 -1.44
CA ARG A 106 13.30 3.56 -1.52
C ARG A 106 12.68 4.41 -0.40
N LEU A 107 12.55 3.84 0.79
CA LEU A 107 11.95 4.51 1.91
C LEU A 107 12.79 5.73 2.30
N SER A 108 12.15 6.89 2.47
CA SER A 108 12.77 8.12 2.94
C SER A 108 12.46 8.41 4.41
N GLY A 109 11.35 7.90 4.94
CA GLY A 109 11.02 8.07 6.36
C GLY A 109 9.65 7.54 6.76
N PHE A 110 9.39 7.67 8.05
CA PHE A 110 8.09 7.41 8.67
C PHE A 110 7.59 8.67 9.38
N GLU A 111 6.28 8.86 9.42
CA GLU A 111 5.63 9.90 10.20
C GLU A 111 4.47 9.28 11.00
N ILE A 112 4.38 9.64 12.28
CA ILE A 112 3.24 9.26 13.10
C ILE A 112 2.13 10.27 12.81
N LYS A 113 1.01 9.78 12.29
CA LYS A 113 -0.19 10.58 12.07
C LYS A 113 -1.20 10.30 13.19
N SER A 114 -2.26 11.11 13.23
CA SER A 114 -3.47 10.80 14.00
C SER A 114 -4.15 9.54 13.43
N SER A 115 -5.42 9.30 13.79
CA SER A 115 -6.18 8.22 13.18
C SER A 115 -6.33 8.41 11.67
N LEU A 116 -6.59 7.30 10.95
CA LEU A 116 -6.84 7.34 9.51
C LEU A 116 -8.01 8.29 9.17
N ALA A 117 -9.06 8.28 9.99
CA ALA A 117 -10.25 9.12 9.82
C ALA A 117 -9.96 10.61 10.01
N LEU A 118 -9.08 10.97 10.94
CA LEU A 118 -8.68 12.37 11.13
C LEU A 118 -7.70 12.84 10.06
N SER A 119 -6.79 11.97 9.64
CA SER A 119 -5.74 12.33 8.68
C SER A 119 -6.27 12.41 7.25
N TYR A 120 -7.24 11.55 6.90
CA TYR A 120 -7.79 11.44 5.56
C TYR A 120 -9.32 11.27 5.62
N PRO A 121 -10.09 12.27 6.11
CA PRO A 121 -11.53 12.10 6.31
C PRO A 121 -12.29 11.85 5.00
N LYS A 122 -11.79 12.35 3.86
CA LYS A 122 -12.53 12.31 2.58
C LYS A 122 -12.45 10.97 1.84
N ILE A 123 -11.71 10.00 2.38
CA ILE A 123 -11.68 8.62 1.85
C ILE A 123 -12.70 7.71 2.52
N PHE A 124 -13.38 8.16 3.57
CA PHE A 124 -14.34 7.31 4.26
C PHE A 124 -15.68 7.29 3.54
N PRO A 125 -16.40 6.14 3.55
CA PRO A 125 -17.78 6.09 3.11
C PRO A 125 -18.68 6.95 4.02
N SER A 126 -19.99 6.92 3.77
CA SER A 126 -20.93 7.68 4.60
C SER A 126 -20.78 7.26 6.07
N PRO A 127 -20.81 8.18 7.04
CA PRO A 127 -20.83 7.83 8.46
C PRO A 127 -22.00 6.90 8.85
N LYS A 128 -23.08 6.91 8.04
CA LYS A 128 -24.23 6.01 8.20
C LYS A 128 -23.98 4.58 7.67
N THR A 129 -22.86 4.32 7.00
CA THR A 129 -22.52 3.00 6.45
C THR A 129 -21.97 2.10 7.57
N PRO A 130 -22.64 0.98 7.93
CA PRO A 130 -22.13 0.07 8.95
C PRO A 130 -20.80 -0.56 8.54
N LYS A 131 -19.92 -0.84 9.52
CA LYS A 131 -18.62 -1.50 9.25
C LYS A 131 -18.75 -2.88 8.62
N THR A 132 -19.87 -3.56 8.82
CA THR A 132 -20.19 -4.88 8.25
C THR A 132 -20.68 -4.80 6.80
N HIS A 133 -21.04 -3.61 6.31
CA HIS A 133 -21.61 -3.40 4.99
C HIS A 133 -20.55 -3.52 3.88
N ALA A 134 -20.95 -4.00 2.71
CA ALA A 134 -20.10 -4.20 1.52
C ALA A 134 -19.27 -2.96 1.15
N ILE A 135 -19.89 -1.76 1.16
CA ILE A 135 -19.21 -0.48 0.92
C ILE A 135 -18.05 -0.25 1.90
N TYR A 136 -18.23 -0.56 3.19
CA TYR A 136 -17.17 -0.38 4.18
C TYR A 136 -16.06 -1.41 3.99
N LYS A 137 -16.39 -2.66 3.64
CA LYS A 137 -15.40 -3.68 3.26
C LYS A 137 -14.61 -3.25 2.03
N GLY A 138 -15.26 -2.66 1.02
CA GLY A 138 -14.62 -2.11 -0.17
C GLY A 138 -13.67 -0.96 0.14
N PHE A 139 -14.04 -0.08 1.07
CA PHE A 139 -13.15 0.94 1.61
C PHE A 139 -11.88 0.34 2.22
N GLN A 140 -11.99 -0.76 2.99
CA GLN A 140 -10.83 -1.44 3.56
C GLN A 140 -9.92 -2.03 2.47
N VAL A 141 -10.50 -2.59 1.39
CA VAL A 141 -9.74 -3.06 0.21
C VAL A 141 -9.01 -1.90 -0.47
N PHE A 142 -9.65 -0.74 -0.63
CA PHE A 142 -9.05 0.47 -1.19
C PHE A 142 -7.85 0.94 -0.36
N VAL A 143 -8.01 1.08 0.96
CA VAL A 143 -6.91 1.51 1.86
C VAL A 143 -5.73 0.55 1.79
N LYS A 144 -6.01 -0.76 1.79
CA LYS A 144 -4.98 -1.80 1.81
C LYS A 144 -4.18 -1.89 0.50
N ASN A 145 -4.83 -1.75 -0.65
CA ASN A 145 -4.24 -2.12 -1.94
C ASN A 145 -4.10 -0.95 -2.93
N CYS A 146 -4.87 0.12 -2.78
CA CYS A 146 -4.94 1.20 -3.77
C CYS A 146 -4.36 2.51 -3.24
N PHE A 147 -4.58 2.81 -1.97
CA PHE A 147 -4.26 4.12 -1.37
C PHE A 147 -2.77 4.44 -1.29
N ALA A 148 -1.93 3.40 -1.37
CA ALA A 148 -0.48 3.54 -1.42
C ALA A 148 0.02 4.21 -2.72
N CYS A 149 -0.77 4.09 -3.80
CA CYS A 149 -0.50 4.69 -5.11
C CYS A 149 -1.48 5.80 -5.46
N HIS A 150 -2.73 5.72 -5.03
CA HIS A 150 -3.79 6.64 -5.42
C HIS A 150 -4.27 7.51 -4.27
N THR A 151 -4.60 8.76 -4.58
CA THR A 151 -5.43 9.59 -3.70
C THR A 151 -6.91 9.35 -3.99
N LEU A 152 -7.78 9.82 -3.11
CA LEU A 152 -9.22 9.90 -3.36
C LEU A 152 -9.77 11.18 -2.72
N ASN A 153 -10.50 12.00 -3.49
CA ASN A 153 -10.95 13.32 -3.04
C ASN A 153 -9.77 14.20 -2.54
N ARG A 154 -8.63 14.09 -3.23
CA ARG A 154 -7.36 14.76 -2.92
C ARG A 154 -6.77 14.40 -1.55
N ASN A 155 -7.29 13.36 -0.90
CA ASN A 155 -6.74 12.83 0.35
C ASN A 155 -5.78 11.68 0.03
N GLY A 156 -4.65 11.65 0.72
CA GLY A 156 -3.57 10.68 0.53
C GLY A 156 -2.23 11.36 0.31
N ALA A 157 -1.15 10.68 0.70
CA ALA A 157 0.22 11.19 0.59
C ALA A 157 0.95 10.74 -0.69
N SER A 158 0.34 9.82 -1.45
CA SER A 158 0.94 9.29 -2.67
C SER A 158 1.03 10.34 -3.78
N LYS A 159 2.07 10.24 -4.61
CA LYS A 159 2.29 11.05 -5.81
C LYS A 159 2.42 10.20 -7.09
N ILE A 160 1.96 8.95 -7.06
CA ILE A 160 2.15 7.98 -8.16
C ILE A 160 0.98 7.93 -9.13
N GLY A 161 -0.20 7.56 -8.62
CA GLY A 161 -1.40 7.36 -9.40
C GLY A 161 -2.30 8.60 -9.36
N PRO A 162 -3.24 8.72 -10.30
CA PRO A 162 -4.25 9.77 -10.27
C PRO A 162 -5.15 9.65 -9.03
N ASP A 163 -5.85 10.74 -8.73
CA ASP A 163 -6.98 10.69 -7.80
C ASP A 163 -8.10 9.81 -8.37
N LEU A 164 -8.68 8.95 -7.54
CA LEU A 164 -9.73 8.01 -7.96
C LEU A 164 -11.16 8.51 -7.73
N ASN A 165 -11.34 9.81 -7.49
CA ASN A 165 -12.67 10.43 -7.46
C ASN A 165 -12.74 11.79 -8.17
N GLN A 166 -11.60 12.46 -8.37
CA GLN A 166 -11.51 13.78 -9.00
C GLN A 166 -10.59 13.79 -10.24
N PRO A 167 -11.00 14.40 -11.36
CA PRO A 167 -12.32 14.99 -11.63
C PRO A 167 -13.40 13.91 -11.88
N MET A 168 -12.98 12.70 -12.26
CA MET A 168 -13.89 11.58 -12.51
C MET A 168 -13.48 10.36 -11.71
N ASN A 169 -14.45 9.72 -11.08
CA ASN A 169 -14.35 8.42 -10.48
C ASN A 169 -14.27 7.34 -11.58
N PRO A 170 -13.45 6.28 -11.43
CA PRO A 170 -13.37 5.19 -12.39
C PRO A 170 -14.71 4.58 -12.82
N THR A 171 -15.71 4.61 -11.94
CA THR A 171 -17.05 4.06 -12.22
C THR A 171 -17.92 4.96 -13.09
N GLU A 172 -17.52 6.21 -13.34
CA GLU A 172 -18.24 7.13 -14.22
C GLU A 172 -17.84 6.99 -15.70
N TYR A 173 -16.62 6.51 -15.99
CA TYR A 173 -16.11 6.43 -17.35
C TYR A 173 -15.64 5.04 -17.78
N PHE A 174 -15.47 4.09 -16.86
CA PHE A 174 -15.34 2.68 -17.21
C PHE A 174 -16.67 1.94 -17.08
N LYS A 175 -16.94 1.06 -18.06
CA LYS A 175 -17.86 -0.06 -17.82
C LYS A 175 -17.30 -0.91 -16.67
N GLU A 176 -18.16 -1.38 -15.78
CA GLU A 176 -17.74 -2.13 -14.59
C GLU A 176 -16.85 -3.34 -14.93
N SER A 177 -17.18 -4.09 -15.98
CA SER A 177 -16.38 -5.25 -16.42
C SER A 177 -14.97 -4.85 -16.88
N ALA A 178 -14.83 -3.68 -17.53
CA ALA A 178 -13.53 -3.15 -17.93
C ALA A 178 -12.72 -2.67 -16.72
N LEU A 179 -13.36 -2.05 -15.72
CA LEU A 179 -12.71 -1.65 -14.47
C LEU A 179 -12.22 -2.86 -13.67
N LYS A 180 -13.04 -3.92 -13.57
CA LYS A 180 -12.63 -5.19 -12.94
C LYS A 180 -11.42 -5.80 -13.68
N LYS A 181 -11.43 -5.81 -15.02
CA LYS A 181 -10.27 -6.25 -15.82
C LYS A 181 -9.03 -5.40 -15.57
N LEU A 182 -9.17 -4.06 -15.50
CA LEU A 182 -8.07 -3.14 -15.22
C LEU A 182 -7.43 -3.44 -13.86
N ILE A 183 -8.24 -3.64 -12.82
CA ILE A 183 -7.74 -3.96 -11.47
C ILE A 183 -7.04 -5.33 -11.45
N ARG A 184 -7.58 -6.32 -12.17
CA ARG A 184 -6.99 -7.67 -12.26
C ARG A 184 -5.68 -7.69 -13.03
N ASN A 185 -5.64 -7.04 -14.19
CA ASN A 185 -4.49 -6.99 -15.06
C ASN A 185 -4.55 -5.74 -15.96
N PRO A 186 -3.88 -4.64 -15.58
CA PRO A 186 -3.92 -3.41 -16.36
C PRO A 186 -3.37 -3.56 -17.78
N GLU A 187 -2.42 -4.47 -18.02
CA GLU A 187 -1.81 -4.70 -19.34
C GLU A 187 -2.80 -5.22 -20.38
N GLN A 188 -3.83 -5.96 -19.95
CA GLN A 188 -4.89 -6.47 -20.83
C GLN A 188 -5.91 -5.40 -21.23
N VAL A 189 -5.93 -4.26 -20.53
CA VAL A 189 -6.85 -3.16 -20.83
C VAL A 189 -6.15 -2.08 -21.66
N ARG A 190 -4.94 -1.70 -21.29
CA ARG A 190 -4.15 -0.71 -22.04
C ARG A 190 -2.65 -0.87 -21.76
N GLN A 191 -1.84 -0.76 -22.81
CA GLN A 191 -0.38 -0.71 -22.70
C GLN A 191 0.13 0.70 -22.99
N TRP A 192 1.08 1.18 -22.18
CA TRP A 192 1.82 2.42 -22.41
C TRP A 192 3.19 2.37 -21.71
N PRO A 193 4.24 3.05 -22.23
CA PRO A 193 5.63 2.85 -21.77
C PRO A 193 5.88 3.10 -20.28
N SER A 194 5.10 3.98 -19.64
CA SER A 194 5.31 4.40 -18.24
C SER A 194 4.28 3.83 -17.26
N ARG A 195 3.59 2.74 -17.62
CA ARG A 195 2.58 2.11 -16.74
C ARG A 195 3.22 1.61 -15.45
N ARG A 196 2.71 2.06 -14.30
CA ARG A 196 3.21 1.65 -12.97
C ARG A 196 2.26 0.75 -12.18
N MET A 197 0.94 0.88 -12.41
CA MET A 197 -0.07 0.10 -11.67
C MET A 197 0.11 -1.39 -11.94
N THR A 198 0.28 -2.20 -10.92
CA THR A 198 0.31 -3.67 -11.04
C THR A 198 -1.09 -4.25 -10.93
N GLY A 199 -1.30 -5.46 -11.47
CA GLY A 199 -2.55 -6.18 -11.36
C GLY A 199 -2.68 -6.91 -10.02
N PHE A 200 -3.92 -7.07 -9.55
CA PHE A 200 -4.25 -7.77 -8.31
C PHE A 200 -4.90 -9.13 -8.62
N PRO A 201 -4.18 -10.26 -8.49
CA PRO A 201 -4.76 -11.58 -8.71
C PRO A 201 -5.79 -11.93 -7.64
N LYS A 202 -6.59 -12.99 -7.87
CA LYS A 202 -7.62 -13.45 -6.92
C LYS A 202 -7.08 -13.83 -5.54
N SER A 203 -5.81 -14.22 -5.47
CA SER A 203 -5.11 -14.53 -4.22
C SER A 203 -4.81 -13.29 -3.36
N VAL A 204 -4.83 -12.09 -3.95
CA VAL A 204 -4.58 -10.82 -3.26
C VAL A 204 -5.87 -10.06 -2.98
N ILE A 205 -6.77 -10.01 -3.97
CA ILE A 205 -8.11 -9.45 -3.86
C ILE A 205 -9.07 -10.52 -4.40
N SER A 206 -9.88 -11.14 -3.56
CA SER A 206 -10.91 -12.11 -3.99
C SER A 206 -11.96 -11.46 -4.92
N ASP A 207 -12.78 -12.26 -5.60
CA ASP A 207 -13.84 -11.71 -6.45
C ASP A 207 -14.87 -10.91 -5.64
N LYS A 208 -15.17 -11.37 -4.42
CA LYS A 208 -16.06 -10.66 -3.50
C LYS A 208 -15.47 -9.32 -3.02
N GLU A 209 -14.18 -9.29 -2.69
CA GLU A 209 -13.50 -8.04 -2.33
C GLU A 209 -13.45 -7.06 -3.50
N LEU A 210 -13.28 -7.57 -4.73
CA LEU A 210 -13.33 -6.73 -5.92
C LEU A 210 -14.73 -6.14 -6.12
N GLU A 211 -15.79 -6.90 -5.92
CA GLU A 211 -17.17 -6.39 -5.95
C GLU A 211 -17.40 -5.32 -4.89
N ASP A 212 -16.95 -5.56 -3.65
CA ASP A 212 -17.05 -4.61 -2.55
C ASP A 212 -16.29 -3.31 -2.87
N LEU A 213 -15.09 -3.41 -3.46
CA LEU A 213 -14.30 -2.27 -3.91
C LEU A 213 -15.04 -1.44 -4.97
N ILE A 214 -15.68 -2.09 -5.94
CA ILE A 214 -16.50 -1.41 -6.95
C ILE A 214 -17.70 -0.69 -6.30
N LEU A 215 -18.38 -1.33 -5.35
CA LEU A 215 -19.47 -0.70 -4.59
C LEU A 215 -18.99 0.53 -3.82
N TYR A 216 -17.81 0.46 -3.21
CA TYR A 216 -17.18 1.60 -2.56
C TYR A 216 -16.88 2.73 -3.56
N PHE A 217 -16.30 2.45 -4.72
CA PHE A 217 -16.06 3.50 -5.73
C PHE A 217 -17.37 4.14 -6.22
N LYS A 218 -18.41 3.36 -6.50
CA LYS A 218 -19.74 3.89 -6.87
C LYS A 218 -20.34 4.76 -5.76
N HIS A 219 -20.15 4.37 -4.50
CA HIS A 219 -20.58 5.16 -3.34
C HIS A 219 -19.82 6.49 -3.26
N MET A 220 -18.51 6.49 -3.49
CA MET A 220 -17.68 7.70 -3.43
C MET A 220 -17.90 8.62 -4.64
N ALA A 221 -18.26 8.10 -5.81
CA ALA A 221 -18.62 8.92 -6.98
C ALA A 221 -19.76 9.89 -6.67
N LYS A 222 -20.72 9.49 -5.82
CA LYS A 222 -21.83 10.33 -5.34
C LYS A 222 -21.44 11.29 -4.21
N ARG A 223 -20.17 11.30 -3.81
CA ARG A 223 -19.63 12.02 -2.64
C ARG A 223 -18.29 12.69 -2.97
N LYS A 224 -18.18 13.21 -4.19
CA LYS A 224 -17.06 14.07 -4.60
C LYS A 224 -17.01 15.31 -3.71
N GLN A 225 -15.79 15.74 -3.38
CA GLN A 225 -15.49 16.90 -2.53
C GLN A 225 -14.31 17.69 -3.04
#